data_AF-A0A0D8Y9B4-F1
#
_entry.id   AF-A0A0D8Y9B4-F1
#
_cell.length_a   1.000
_cell.length_b   1.000
_cell.length_c   1.000
_cell.angle_alpha   90.00
_cell.angle_beta   90.00
_cell.angle_gamma   90.00
#
_symmetry.space_group_name_H-M   'P 1'
#
loop_
_entity.id
_entity.type
_entity.pdbx_description
1 polymer ?
#
loop_
_entity_poly.entity_id
_entity_poly.type
_entity_poly.pdbx_seq_one_letter_code
_entity_poly.pdbx_strand_id
1 'polypeptide(L)' 'MQAAQQCGVQHQCDALRFHNRKPIKLTLIYEALCPYCQKFISNQLGIMYQQHKDHLELELIPWGNSRILKYSSRRTFH' A
#
# COMPACT_ATOMS: atom_id res chain seq x y z
N MET A 1 6.58 -27.11 0.88
CA MET A 1 6.81 -28.06 -0.24
C MET A 1 6.47 -29.49 0.16
N GLN A 2 6.76 -29.91 1.39
CA GLN A 2 6.43 -31.23 1.92
C GLN A 2 4.92 -31.56 1.83
N ALA A 3 4.02 -30.63 2.17
CA ALA A 3 2.57 -30.86 2.09
C ALA A 3 2.07 -31.17 0.65
N ALA A 4 2.54 -30.42 -0.36
CA ALA A 4 2.15 -30.66 -1.75
C ALA A 4 2.70 -32.00 -2.29
N GLN A 5 3.87 -32.43 -1.80
CA GLN A 5 4.43 -33.73 -2.10
C GLN A 5 3.64 -34.87 -1.46
N GLN A 6 3.24 -34.72 -0.19
CA GLN A 6 2.44 -35.71 0.53
C GLN A 6 1.07 -35.94 -0.12
N CYS A 7 0.47 -34.90 -0.69
CA CYS A 7 -0.84 -34.98 -1.33
C CYS A 7 -0.77 -35.23 -2.84
N GLY A 8 0.42 -35.36 -3.45
CA GLY A 8 0.58 -35.61 -4.89
C GLY A 8 0.07 -34.47 -5.80
N VAL A 9 0.03 -33.24 -5.29
CA VAL A 9 -0.53 -32.06 -5.98
C VAL A 9 0.53 -31.04 -6.38
N GLN A 10 1.80 -31.47 -6.58
CA GLN A 10 2.89 -30.53 -6.90
C GLN A 10 2.59 -29.72 -8.16
N HIS A 11 2.10 -30.38 -9.21
CA HIS A 11 1.81 -29.73 -10.49
C HIS A 11 0.77 -28.61 -10.35
N GLN A 12 -0.29 -28.85 -9.56
CA GLN A 12 -1.33 -27.86 -9.28
C GLN A 12 -0.79 -26.71 -8.42
N CYS A 13 0.06 -27.00 -7.43
CA CYS A 13 0.74 -25.97 -6.64
C CYS A 13 1.69 -25.12 -7.48
N ASP A 14 2.44 -25.71 -8.41
CA ASP A 14 3.39 -25.00 -9.27
C ASP A 14 2.64 -24.12 -10.28
N ALA A 15 1.53 -24.60 -10.85
CA ALA A 15 0.66 -23.77 -11.69
C ALA A 15 0.16 -22.51 -10.96
N LEU A 16 -0.14 -22.61 -9.66
CA LEU A 16 -0.54 -21.47 -8.82
C LEU A 16 0.64 -20.57 -8.43
N ARG A 17 1.88 -21.06 -8.42
CA ARG A 17 3.08 -20.25 -8.13
C ARG A 17 3.34 -19.21 -9.20
N PHE A 18 3.11 -19.55 -10.46
CA PHE A 18 3.34 -18.66 -11.61
C PHE A 18 2.18 -17.70 -11.86
N HIS A 19 1.10 -17.78 -11.08
CA HIS A 19 0.09 -16.74 -11.08
C HIS A 19 0.76 -15.44 -10.62
N ASN A 20 1.03 -14.59 -11.61
CA ASN A 20 1.83 -13.38 -11.53
C ASN A 20 1.52 -12.63 -10.23
N ARG A 21 2.43 -12.73 -9.24
CA ARG A 21 2.28 -12.08 -7.93
C ARG A 21 2.48 -10.58 -8.14
N LYS A 22 1.45 -9.95 -8.71
CA LYS A 22 1.41 -8.51 -8.87
C LYS A 22 1.63 -7.89 -7.48
N PRO A 23 2.50 -6.88 -7.37
CA PRO A 23 2.64 -6.14 -6.14
C PRO A 23 1.26 -5.68 -5.65
N ILE A 24 1.05 -5.76 -4.34
CA ILE A 24 -0.15 -5.26 -3.71
C ILE A 24 -0.05 -3.74 -3.71
N LYS A 25 -0.97 -3.07 -4.41
CA LYS A 25 -1.05 -1.61 -4.38
C LYS A 25 -1.62 -1.14 -3.05
N LEU A 26 -0.88 -0.29 -2.35
CA LEU A 26 -1.28 0.36 -1.11
C LEU A 26 -1.30 1.88 -1.32
N THR A 27 -2.48 2.49 -1.22
CA THR A 27 -2.65 3.95 -1.33
C THR A 27 -2.93 4.53 0.05
N LEU A 28 -2.08 5.45 0.49
CA LEU A 28 -2.29 6.22 1.72
C LEU A 28 -2.68 7.66 1.36
N ILE A 29 -3.92 8.03 1.70
CA ILE A 29 -4.36 9.42 1.67
C ILE A 29 -4.13 10.02 3.06
N TYR A 30 -3.31 11.08 3.14
CA TYR A 30 -2.88 11.64 4.41
C TYR A 30 -2.82 13.18 4.38
N GLU A 31 -2.67 13.80 5.55
CA GLU A 31 -2.41 15.24 5.69
C GLU A 31 -1.03 15.43 6.31
N ALA A 32 -0.21 16.29 5.70
CA ALA A 32 1.16 16.51 6.14
C ALA A 32 1.26 16.99 7.59
N LEU A 33 0.29 17.81 8.04
CA LEU A 33 0.25 18.37 9.39
C LEU A 33 -0.55 17.54 10.39
N CYS A 34 -1.14 16.40 9.97
CA CYS A 34 -1.88 15.54 10.90
C CYS A 34 -0.89 14.70 11.74
N PRO A 35 -0.92 14.83 13.08
CA PRO A 35 0.04 14.15 13.96
C PRO A 35 -0.14 12.61 13.92
N TYR A 36 -1.37 12.13 13.68
CA TYR A 36 -1.63 10.70 13.56
C TYR A 36 -1.14 10.13 12.22
N CYS A 37 -1.28 10.89 11.12
CA CYS A 37 -0.72 10.50 9.83
C CYS A 37 0.81 10.40 9.90
N GLN A 38 1.47 11.38 10.53
CA GLN A 38 2.92 11.35 10.73
C GLN A 38 3.35 10.13 11.57
N LYS A 39 2.67 9.87 12.69
CA LYS A 39 2.96 8.69 13.54
C LYS A 39 2.74 7.38 12.80
N PHE A 40 1.67 7.26 12.01
CA PHE A 40 1.41 6.07 11.19
C PHE A 40 2.52 5.83 10.17
N ILE A 41 2.91 6.87 9.43
CA ILE A 41 3.96 6.78 8.41
C ILE A 41 5.29 6.36 9.04
N SER A 42 5.71 7.02 10.12
CA SER A 42 7.01 6.77 10.74
C SER A 42 7.09 5.42 11.47
N ASN A 43 6.05 5.05 12.21
CA ASN A 43 6.13 3.95 13.16
C ASN A 43 5.54 2.64 12.64
N GLN A 44 4.66 2.68 11.65
CA GLN A 44 3.96 1.49 11.16
C GLN A 44 4.26 1.25 9.68
N LEU A 45 3.91 2.21 8.83
CA LEU A 45 4.06 2.06 7.39
C LEU A 45 5.53 1.92 6.97
N GLY A 46 6.43 2.71 7.56
CA GLY A 46 7.87 2.63 7.26
C GLY A 46 8.45 1.24 7.53
N ILE A 47 8.12 0.64 8.68
CA ILE A 47 8.57 -0.71 9.05
C ILE A 47 8.01 -1.76 8.09
N MET A 48 6.69 -1.73 7.87
CA MET A 48 5.99 -2.66 6.98
C MET A 48 6.52 -2.57 5.53
N TYR A 49 6.75 -1.36 5.03
CA TYR A 49 7.29 -1.13 3.69
C TYR A 49 8.71 -1.69 3.57
N GLN A 50 9.59 -1.47 4.55
CA GLN A 50 10.94 -2.03 4.51
C GLN A 50 10.95 -3.56 4.47
N GLN A 51 10.03 -4.21 5.20
CA GLN A 51 9.92 -5.68 5.24
C GLN A 51 9.34 -6.29 3.96
N HIS A 52 8.51 -5.53 3.22
CA HIS A 52 7.70 -6.09 2.12
C HIS A 52 7.76 -5.30 0.81
N LYS A 53 8.72 -4.38 0.64
CA LYS A 53 8.84 -3.50 -0.54
C LYS A 53 8.81 -4.23 -1.89
N ASP A 54 9.32 -5.46 -1.97
CA ASP A 54 9.36 -6.22 -3.23
C ASP A 54 7.97 -6.74 -3.65
N HIS A 55 7.00 -6.69 -2.74
CA HIS A 55 5.63 -7.14 -2.95
C HIS A 55 4.61 -6.00 -2.87
N LEU A 56 5.05 -4.75 -2.74
CA LEU A 56 4.19 -3.58 -2.52
C LEU A 56 4.42 -2.49 -3.57
N GLU A 57 3.33 -1.93 -4.07
CA GLU A 57 3.32 -0.68 -4.82
C GLU A 57 2.71 0.41 -3.93
N LEU A 58 3.55 1.31 -3.40
CA LEU A 58 3.11 2.33 -2.44
C LEU A 58 2.80 3.66 -3.15
N GLU A 59 1.60 4.19 -2.93
CA GLU A 59 1.15 5.50 -3.42
C GLU A 59 0.78 6.41 -2.23
N LEU A 60 1.37 7.60 -2.17
CA LEU A 60 1.13 8.57 -1.10
C LEU A 60 0.42 9.80 -1.67
N ILE A 61 -0.77 10.11 -1.15
CA ILE A 61 -1.59 11.24 -1.61
C ILE A 61 -1.77 12.24 -0.46
N PRO A 62 -1.10 13.41 -0.51
CA PRO A 62 -1.22 14.45 0.51
C PRO A 62 -2.51 15.27 0.30
N TRP A 63 -3.64 14.71 0.73
CA TRP A 63 -4.95 15.35 0.65
C TRP A 63 -5.73 15.27 1.96
N GLY A 64 -5.91 14.05 2.50
CA GLY A 64 -6.74 13.74 3.67
C GLY A 64 -7.99 14.61 3.82
N ASN A 65 -8.11 15.35 4.93
CA ASN A 65 -9.30 16.19 5.21
C ASN A 65 -9.30 17.56 4.52
N SER A 66 -8.37 17.83 3.60
CA SER A 66 -8.35 19.12 2.92
C SER A 66 -9.60 19.35 2.07
N ARG A 67 -10.00 20.61 1.94
CA ARG A 67 -11.17 21.05 1.16
C ARG A 67 -10.74 22.02 0.07
N ILE A 68 -11.28 21.82 -1.14
CA ILE A 68 -11.12 22.80 -2.24
C ILE A 68 -12.13 23.91 -2.04
N LEU A 69 -11.65 25.12 -1.79
CA LEU A 69 -12.48 26.32 -1.83
C LEU A 69 -12.35 26.97 -3.21
N LYS A 70 -13.50 27.22 -3.87
CA LYS A 70 -13.58 28.04 -5.08
C LYS A 70 -13.89 29.47 -4.65
N TYR A 71 -12.85 30.29 -4.50
CA TYR A 71 -13.01 31.75 -4.58
C TYR A 71 -12.83 32.16 -6.05
N SER A 72 -13.59 33.15 -6.52
CA SER A 72 -13.54 33.65 -7.89
C SER A 72 -12.09 33.80 -8.38
N SER A 73 -11.64 32.84 -9.20
CA SER A 73 -10.29 32.68 -9.78
C SER A 73 -9.15 32.07 -8.94
N ARG A 74 -9.30 31.75 -7.64
CA ARG A 74 -8.20 31.15 -6.83
C ARG A 74 -8.65 29.86 -6.14
N ARG A 75 -7.99 28.74 -6.49
CA ARG A 75 -8.11 27.45 -5.79
C ARG A 75 -7.10 27.44 -4.63
N THR A 76 -7.61 27.48 -3.40
CA THR A 76 -6.80 27.28 -2.20
C THR A 76 -7.13 25.92 -1.60
N PHE A 77 -6.09 25.23 -1.13
CA PHE A 77 -6.19 24.01 -0.36
C PHE A 77 -6.12 24.39 1.11
N HIS A 78 -7.15 24.03 1.88
CA HIS A 78 -7.23 24.23 3.32
C HIS A 78 -7.36 22.88 3.98
#